data_AF-A0A9D1WNB5-F1
#
_entry.id   AF-A0A9D1WNB5-F1
#
_cell.length_a   1.000
_cell.length_b   1.000
_cell.length_c   1.000
_cell.angle_alpha   90.00
_cell.angle_beta   90.00
_cell.angle_gamma   90.00
#
_symmetry.space_group_name_H-M   'P 1'
#
loop_
_entity.id
_entity.type
_entity.pdbx_description
1 polymer ?
#
loop_
_entity_poly.entity_id
_entity_poly.type
_entity_poly.pdbx_seq_one_letter_code
_entity_poly.pdbx_strand_id
1 'polypeptide(L)'
;IAPDSGPVHMANAMGTPVVGLFATTNPDRAAPYLWRDYVVNRYPDAVRTYLHQEPDAITWGQRVRHPDAMSLIRVDDVVERLDALLMRPCPSKEEEPSDEA
;
A
#
# COMPACT_ATOMS: atom_id res chain seq x y z
N ILE A 1 -7.96 -1.26 -4.72
CA ILE A 1 -6.60 -1.50 -5.25
C ILE A 1 -6.20 -0.27 -6.04
N ALA A 2 -5.09 0.40 -5.72
CA ALA A 2 -4.64 1.59 -6.46
C ALA A 2 -3.17 1.94 -6.13
N PRO A 3 -2.45 2.67 -7.02
CA PRO A 3 -1.13 3.22 -6.71
C PRO A 3 -1.19 4.36 -5.70
N ASP A 4 -0.03 4.82 -5.22
CA ASP A 4 0.10 6.01 -4.35
C ASP A 4 -0.53 7.26 -5.01
N SER A 5 -1.82 7.47 -4.70
CA SER A 5 -2.70 8.45 -5.30
C SER A 5 -3.87 8.76 -4.34
N GLY A 6 -4.56 9.88 -4.56
CA GLY A 6 -5.66 10.34 -3.70
C GLY A 6 -6.69 9.26 -3.33
N PRO A 7 -7.16 8.40 -4.26
CA PRO A 7 -8.12 7.34 -3.96
C PRO A 7 -7.68 6.35 -2.87
N VAL A 8 -6.39 5.98 -2.80
CA VAL A 8 -5.86 5.11 -1.72
C VAL A 8 -6.06 5.77 -0.36
N HIS A 9 -5.76 7.06 -0.27
CA HIS A 9 -5.84 7.83 0.96
C HIS A 9 -7.30 8.10 1.37
N MET A 10 -8.18 8.40 0.41
CA MET A 10 -9.62 8.54 0.66
C MET A 10 -10.24 7.22 1.16
N ALA A 11 -9.94 6.09 0.52
CA ALA A 11 -10.44 4.79 0.97
C ALA A 11 -9.93 4.44 2.38
N ASN A 12 -8.65 4.71 2.66
CA ASN A 12 -8.09 4.57 4.00
C ASN A 12 -8.83 5.43 5.04
N ALA A 13 -9.10 6.70 4.74
CA ALA A 13 -9.83 7.59 5.65
C ALA A 13 -11.26 7.10 5.94
N MET A 14 -11.89 6.43 4.98
CA MET A 14 -13.23 5.86 5.10
C MET A 14 -13.24 4.46 5.73
N GLY A 15 -12.11 3.96 6.23
CA GLY A 15 -12.01 2.58 6.75
C GLY A 15 -12.29 1.50 5.70
N THR A 16 -12.25 1.85 4.41
CA THR A 16 -12.49 0.90 3.31
C THR A 16 -11.22 0.09 3.07
N PRO A 17 -11.26 -1.25 3.04
CA PRO A 17 -10.10 -2.10 2.73
C PRO A 17 -9.32 -1.65 1.49
N VAL A 18 -8.00 -1.47 1.63
CA VAL A 18 -7.12 -1.03 0.54
C VAL A 18 -5.97 -2.00 0.31
N VAL A 19 -5.75 -2.34 -0.96
CA VAL A 19 -4.46 -2.86 -1.45
C VAL A 19 -3.73 -1.71 -2.16
N GLY A 20 -2.60 -1.29 -1.61
CA GLY A 20 -1.79 -0.17 -2.14
C GLY A 20 -0.62 -0.66 -2.98
N LEU A 21 -0.35 -0.01 -4.11
CA LEU A 21 0.73 -0.40 -5.03
C LEU A 21 1.88 0.62 -4.97
N PHE A 22 3.04 0.22 -4.46
CA PHE A 22 4.16 1.11 -4.18
C PHE A 22 5.44 0.62 -4.86
N ALA A 23 5.86 1.33 -5.91
CA ALA A 23 7.17 1.17 -6.55
C ALA A 23 7.94 2.48 -6.67
N THR A 24 7.25 3.61 -6.81
CA THR A 24 7.88 4.93 -6.98
C THR A 24 8.06 5.71 -5.68
N THR A 25 7.25 5.41 -4.66
CA THR A 25 7.21 6.11 -3.38
C THR A 25 7.54 5.13 -2.26
N ASN A 26 8.34 5.54 -1.28
CA ASN A 26 8.57 4.74 -0.08
C ASN A 26 7.24 4.53 0.70
N PRO A 27 6.75 3.29 0.86
CA PRO A 27 5.54 3.02 1.64
C PRO A 27 5.68 3.38 3.12
N ASP A 28 6.88 3.44 3.68
CA ASP A 28 7.11 3.92 5.06
C ASP A 28 6.65 5.36 5.25
N ARG A 29 6.62 6.14 4.17
CA ARG A 29 6.18 7.53 4.19
C ARG A 29 4.71 7.71 3.86
N ALA A 30 4.16 6.87 2.96
CA ALA A 30 2.90 7.17 2.29
C ALA A 30 1.94 5.98 2.18
N ALA A 31 2.22 4.84 2.83
CA ALA A 31 1.27 3.74 2.87
C ALA A 31 -0.04 4.15 3.57
N PRO A 32 -1.20 3.59 3.15
CA PRO A 32 -2.45 3.77 3.88
C PRO A 32 -2.32 3.23 5.30
N TYR A 33 -2.50 4.09 6.30
CA TYR A 33 -2.21 3.77 7.70
C TYR A 33 -2.96 2.53 8.23
N LEU A 34 -4.27 2.42 7.97
CA LEU A 34 -5.10 1.28 8.43
C LEU A 34 -4.82 -0.02 7.66
N TRP A 35 -4.24 0.09 6.47
CA TRP A 35 -4.06 -1.02 5.52
C TRP A 35 -2.61 -1.22 5.13
N ARG A 36 -1.67 -0.82 5.99
CA ARG A 36 -0.24 -0.81 5.72
C ARG A 36 0.30 -2.21 5.39
N ASP A 37 -0.24 -3.24 6.02
CA ASP A 37 0.15 -4.64 5.80
C ASP A 37 -0.31 -5.19 4.44
N TYR A 38 -1.25 -4.51 3.78
CA TYR A 38 -1.82 -4.90 2.48
C TYR A 38 -1.22 -4.11 1.32
N VAL A 39 -0.01 -3.59 1.51
CA VAL A 39 0.73 -2.89 0.46
C VAL A 39 1.62 -3.87 -0.30
N VAL A 40 1.58 -3.78 -1.63
CA VAL A 40 2.60 -4.35 -2.51
C VAL A 40 3.77 -3.39 -2.58
N ASN A 41 4.93 -3.81 -2.05
CA ASN A 41 6.13 -2.99 -1.99
C ASN A 41 7.21 -3.50 -2.95
N ARG A 42 7.42 -2.74 -4.04
CA ARG A 42 8.53 -2.90 -4.99
C ARG A 42 9.43 -1.66 -5.03
N TYR A 43 9.29 -0.75 -4.06
CA TYR A 43 10.12 0.44 -3.96
C TYR A 43 11.61 0.11 -3.79
N PRO A 44 12.02 -0.85 -2.93
CA PRO A 44 13.42 -1.28 -2.85
C PRO A 44 13.99 -1.77 -4.19
N ASP A 45 13.20 -2.54 -4.94
CA ASP A 45 13.58 -3.06 -6.25
C ASP A 45 13.74 -1.93 -7.26
N ALA A 46 12.85 -0.94 -7.23
CA ALA A 46 12.92 0.24 -8.08
C ALA A 46 14.14 1.12 -7.77
N VAL A 47 14.50 1.28 -6.48
CA VAL A 47 15.68 2.02 -6.05
C VAL A 47 16.95 1.34 -6.58
N ARG A 48 17.08 0.03 -6.42
CA ARG A 48 18.24 -0.73 -6.93
C ARG A 48 18.33 -0.70 -8.45
N THR A 49 17.19 -0.86 -9.13
CA THR A 49 17.15 -0.99 -10.59
C THR A 49 17.41 0.34 -11.31
N TYR A 50 16.81 1.44 -10.83
CA TYR A 50 16.81 2.71 -11.57
C TYR A 50 17.65 3.81 -10.93
N LEU A 51 17.94 3.72 -9.63
CA LEU A 51 18.82 4.68 -8.95
C LEU A 51 20.21 4.09 -8.69
N HIS A 52 20.38 2.77 -8.83
CA HIS A 52 21.64 2.06 -8.56
C HIS A 52 22.17 2.31 -7.13
N GLN A 53 21.24 2.39 -6.17
CA GLN A 53 21.51 2.62 -4.76
C GLN A 53 20.82 1.53 -3.91
N GLU A 54 21.24 1.40 -2.66
CA GLU A 54 20.48 0.64 -1.67
C GLU A 54 19.39 1.51 -1.02
N PRO A 55 18.25 0.92 -0.62
CA PRO A 55 17.15 1.64 0.04
C PRO A 55 17.56 2.38 1.33
N ASP A 56 18.62 1.92 2.00
CA ASP A 56 19.12 2.55 3.22
C ASP A 56 20.05 3.74 2.95
N ALA A 57 20.55 3.87 1.71
CA ALA A 57 21.48 4.93 1.31
C ALA A 57 20.78 6.14 0.66
N ILE A 58 19.48 6.06 0.39
CA ILE A 58 18.69 7.12 -0.24
C ILE A 58 18.14 8.10 0.78
N THR A 59 17.89 9.34 0.33
CA THR A 59 17.30 10.36 1.20
C THR A 59 15.84 10.01 1.51
N TRP A 60 15.41 10.21 2.75
CA TRP A 60 14.01 10.02 3.14
C TRP A 60 13.07 10.82 2.23
N GLY A 61 12.09 10.14 1.63
CA GLY A 61 11.13 10.75 0.72
C GLY A 61 11.60 10.91 -0.73
N GLN A 62 12.80 10.46 -1.09
CA GLN A 62 13.21 10.31 -2.48
C GLN A 62 12.19 9.45 -3.23
N ARG A 63 11.86 9.84 -4.47
CA ARG A 63 10.94 9.08 -5.33
C ARG A 63 11.71 8.53 -6.51
N VAL A 64 11.43 7.28 -6.88
CA VAL A 64 11.93 6.72 -8.14
C VAL A 64 11.06 7.26 -9.27
N ARG A 65 11.60 8.17 -10.06
CA ARG A 65 10.91 8.81 -11.20
C ARG A 65 11.30 8.13 -12.52
N HIS A 66 11.09 6.82 -12.59
CA HIS A 66 11.28 6.06 -13.81
C HIS A 66 9.91 5.58 -14.33
N PRO A 67 9.59 5.75 -15.63
CA PRO A 67 8.30 5.35 -16.19
C PRO A 67 7.99 3.86 -15.96
N ASP A 68 9.02 3.01 -16.01
CA ASP A 68 8.88 1.56 -15.83
C ASP A 68 8.91 1.09 -14.37
N ALA A 69 9.03 1.99 -13.39
CA ALA A 69 9.11 1.59 -11.98
C ALA A 69 7.88 0.78 -11.53
N MET A 70 6.68 1.17 -11.98
CA MET A 70 5.45 0.44 -11.69
C MET A 70 5.41 -0.95 -12.33
N SER A 71 6.14 -1.17 -13.43
CA SER A 71 6.24 -2.47 -14.11
C SER A 71 6.97 -3.52 -13.27
N LEU A 72 7.67 -3.13 -12.20
CA LEU A 72 8.25 -4.07 -11.24
C LEU A 72 7.19 -4.79 -10.41
N ILE A 73 6.00 -4.20 -10.25
CA ILE A 73 4.87 -4.85 -9.58
C ILE A 73 4.29 -5.91 -10.50
N ARG A 74 4.30 -7.17 -10.04
CA ARG A 74 3.75 -8.30 -10.77
C ARG A 74 2.29 -8.53 -10.39
N VAL A 75 1.53 -9.15 -11.28
CA VAL A 75 0.13 -9.52 -11.00
C VAL A 75 0.06 -10.45 -9.78
N ASP A 76 0.99 -11.40 -9.68
CA ASP A 76 1.07 -12.34 -8.56
C ASP A 76 1.24 -11.63 -7.21
N ASP A 77 2.06 -10.57 -7.14
CA ASP A 77 2.23 -9.75 -5.93
C ASP A 77 0.90 -9.15 -5.47
N VAL A 78 0.09 -8.70 -6.44
CA VAL A 78 -1.21 -8.05 -6.18
C VAL A 78 -2.24 -9.08 -5.74
N VAL A 79 -2.27 -10.25 -6.40
CA VAL A 79 -3.17 -11.35 -6.05
C VAL A 79 -2.88 -11.85 -4.65
N GLU A 80 -1.61 -12.07 -4.29
CA GLU A 80 -1.22 -12.50 -2.94
C GLU A 80 -1.75 -11.53 -1.86
N ARG A 81 -1.59 -10.22 -2.06
CA ARG A 81 -2.08 -9.21 -1.10
C ARG A 81 -3.58 -9.07 -1.09
N LEU A 82 -4.24 -9.26 -2.23
CA LEU A 82 -5.69 -9.25 -2.32
C LEU A 82 -6.29 -10.45 -1.59
N ASP A 83 -5.74 -11.65 -1.80
CA ASP A 83 -6.17 -12.88 -1.14
C ASP A 83 -5.99 -12.78 0.37
N ALA A 84 -4.84 -12.26 0.83
CA ALA A 84 -4.62 -11.99 2.25
C ALA A 84 -5.66 -11.01 2.84
N LEU A 85 -6.05 -9.99 2.07
CA LEU A 85 -7.06 -9.01 2.49
C LEU A 85 -8.47 -9.64 2.57
N LEU A 86 -8.81 -10.51 1.62
CA LEU A 86 -10.11 -11.19 1.55
C LEU A 86 -10.24 -12.29 2.60
N MET A 87 -9.14 -12.93 3.00
CA MET A 87 -9.11 -13.94 4.06
C MET A 87 -9.19 -13.35 5.47
N ARG A 88 -9.12 -12.03 5.63
CA ARG A 88 -9.30 -11.43 6.96
C ARG A 88 -10.71 -11.69 7.47
N PRO A 89 -10.85 -12.11 8.74
CA PRO A 89 -12.16 -12.16 9.36
C PRO A 89 -12.73 -10.73 9.32
N CYS A 90 -13.89 -10.60 8.66
CA CYS A 90 -14.65 -9.36 8.72
C CYS A 90 -14.97 -9.13 10.20
N PRO A 91 -14.61 -7.99 10.80
CA PRO A 91 -15.14 -7.65 12.10
C PRO A 91 -16.66 -7.63 11.91
N SER A 92 -17.35 -8.58 12.57
CA SER A 92 -18.80 -8.51 12.74
C SER A 92 -19.08 -7.10 13.24
N LYS A 93 -20.00 -6.37 12.58
CA LYS A 93 -20.46 -5.07 13.08
C LYS A 93 -20.70 -5.23 14.58
N GLU A 94 -19.88 -4.56 15.39
CA GLU A 94 -20.11 -4.51 16.83
C GLU A 94 -21.55 -4.01 16.99
N GLU A 95 -22.33 -4.76 17.76
CA GLU A 95 -23.69 -4.39 18.16
C GLU A 95 -23.64 -2.93 18.61
N GLU A 96 -24.29 -2.03 17.87
CA GLU A 96 -24.53 -0.69 18.39
C GLU A 96 -25.27 -0.87 19.71
N PRO A 97 -24.71 -0.44 20.86
CA PRO A 97 -25.48 -0.45 22.08
C PRO A 97 -26.69 0.45 21.82
N SER A 98 -27.88 -0.13 21.92
CA SER A 98 -29.12 0.62 21.87
C SER A 98 -29.05 1.69 22.97
N ASP A 99 -28.90 2.94 22.57
CA ASP A 99 -29.11 4.09 23.44
C ASP A 99 -30.60 4.12 23.82
N GLU A 100 -30.98 3.29 24.80
CA GLU A 100 -32.16 3.44 25.64
C GLU A 100 -31.69 3.82 27.05
N ALA A 101 -31.70 5.12 27.34
CA ALA A 101 -31.98 5.70 28.67
C ALA A 101 -32.26 7.21 28.55
#